data_AF-A0A2D6HGY1-F1
#
_entry.id   AF-A0A2D6HGY1-F1
#
_cell.length_a   1.000
_cell.length_b   1.000
_cell.length_c   1.000
_cell.angle_alpha   90.00
_cell.angle_beta   90.00
_cell.angle_gamma   90.00
#
_symmetry.space_group_name_H-M   'P 1'
#
loop_
_entity.id
_entity.type
_entity.pdbx_description
1 polymer ?
#
loop_
_entity_poly.entity_id
_entity_poly.type
_entity_poly.pdbx_seq_one_letter_code
_entity_poly.pdbx_strand_id
1 'polypeptide(L)'
;MYRQECERVASRFDEAIQLAESAFVEELQSLVSHLSERLAGQADGKPKVFRDSAIENLTKFFERFRQLNVRGNEQLDDLVGQCQQVVSGVEPQSLRDNNVLRQSVASELNQVQSVLDDLLVDRPRRNILRRPR
;
A
#
# COMPACT_ATOMS: atom_id res chain seq x y z
N MET A 1 -31.71 -1.33 -26.54
CA MET A 1 -31.75 -2.35 -25.49
C MET A 1 -30.40 -3.02 -25.27
N TYR A 2 -29.85 -3.80 -26.21
CA TYR A 2 -28.54 -4.46 -26.01
C TYR A 2 -27.36 -3.50 -25.76
N ARG A 3 -27.26 -2.39 -26.50
CA ARG A 3 -26.20 -1.38 -26.30
C ARG A 3 -26.24 -0.69 -24.93
N GLN A 4 -27.44 -0.35 -24.44
CA GLN A 4 -27.61 0.30 -23.13
C GLN A 4 -27.27 -0.64 -21.96
N GLU A 5 -27.58 -1.93 -22.06
CA GLU A 5 -27.16 -2.91 -21.04
C GLU A 5 -25.64 -3.12 -21.06
N CYS A 6 -25.01 -3.17 -22.24
CA CYS A 6 -23.54 -3.23 -22.35
C CYS A 6 -22.86 -2.01 -21.73
N GLU A 7 -23.35 -0.79 -22.00
CA GLU A 7 -22.82 0.45 -21.41
C GLU A 7 -22.98 0.47 -19.87
N ARG A 8 -24.12 0.01 -19.36
CA ARG A 8 -24.39 -0.06 -17.92
C ARG A 8 -23.49 -1.07 -17.22
N VAL A 9 -23.25 -2.23 -17.84
CA VAL A 9 -22.36 -3.25 -17.31
C VAL A 9 -20.92 -2.75 -17.31
N ALA A 10 -20.46 -2.14 -18.41
CA ALA A 10 -19.13 -1.55 -18.51
C ALA A 10 -18.88 -0.48 -17.43
N SER A 11 -19.80 0.47 -17.25
CA SER A 11 -19.67 1.52 -16.23
C SER A 11 -19.60 0.97 -14.80
N ARG A 12 -20.32 -0.12 -14.48
CA ARG A 12 -20.23 -0.78 -13.17
C ARG A 12 -18.92 -1.53 -12.98
N PHE A 13 -18.38 -2.12 -14.04
CA PHE A 13 -17.06 -2.75 -14.00
C PHE A 13 -15.98 -1.71 -13.75
N ASP A 14 -16.01 -0.58 -14.46
CA ASP A 14 -15.06 0.52 -14.24
C ASP A 14 -15.12 1.05 -12.80
N GLU A 15 -16.33 1.21 -12.26
CA GLU A 15 -16.52 1.60 -10.87
C GLU A 15 -15.95 0.56 -9.88
N ALA A 16 -16.14 -0.73 -10.13
CA ALA A 16 -15.59 -1.80 -9.30
C ALA A 16 -14.05 -1.82 -9.34
N ILE A 17 -13.45 -1.59 -10.52
CA ILE A 17 -11.99 -1.48 -10.68
C ILE A 17 -11.46 -0.29 -9.86
N GLN A 18 -12.09 0.88 -9.98
CA GLN A 18 -11.70 2.08 -9.23
C GLN A 18 -11.80 1.89 -7.71
N LEU A 19 -12.83 1.18 -7.24
CA LEU A 19 -12.96 0.82 -5.82
C LEU A 19 -11.85 -0.13 -5.36
N ALA A 20 -11.54 -1.15 -6.16
CA ALA A 20 -10.46 -2.07 -5.85
C ALA A 20 -9.11 -1.36 -5.78
N GLU A 21 -8.77 -0.53 -6.77
CA GLU A 21 -7.54 0.26 -6.78
C GLU A 21 -7.44 1.16 -5.55
N SER A 22 -8.52 1.85 -5.18
CA SER A 22 -8.50 2.76 -4.02
C SER A 22 -8.26 1.98 -2.73
N ALA A 23 -8.92 0.83 -2.56
CA ALA A 23 -8.69 -0.04 -1.41
C ALA A 23 -7.24 -0.56 -1.34
N PHE A 24 -6.61 -0.84 -2.48
CA PHE A 24 -5.20 -1.25 -2.52
C PHE A 24 -4.25 -0.14 -2.10
N VAL A 25 -4.47 1.08 -2.57
CA VAL A 25 -3.62 2.22 -2.20
C VAL A 25 -3.75 2.49 -0.70
N GLU A 26 -4.97 2.46 -0.15
CA GLU A 26 -5.21 2.61 1.29
C GLU A 26 -4.54 1.49 2.12
N GLU A 27 -4.64 0.24 1.67
CA GLU A 27 -4.00 -0.89 2.34
C GLU A 27 -2.47 -0.77 2.30
N LEU A 28 -1.90 -0.41 1.15
CA LEU A 28 -0.46 -0.20 0.99
C LEU A 28 0.03 0.94 1.91
N GLN A 29 -0.66 2.07 1.92
CA GLN A 29 -0.35 3.19 2.80
C GLN A 29 -0.35 2.76 4.27
N SER A 30 -1.36 2.00 4.69
CA SER A 30 -1.46 1.50 6.07
C SER A 30 -0.29 0.59 6.43
N LEU A 31 0.08 -0.34 5.55
CA LEU A 31 1.18 -1.27 5.78
C LEU A 31 2.55 -0.57 5.81
N VAL A 32 2.80 0.35 4.87
CA VAL A 32 4.04 1.12 4.81
C VAL A 32 4.17 2.02 6.04
N SER A 33 3.10 2.76 6.39
CA SER A 33 3.06 3.60 7.59
C SER A 33 3.35 2.78 8.85
N HIS A 34 2.71 1.61 8.99
CA HIS A 34 2.95 0.74 10.13
C HIS A 34 4.40 0.24 10.19
N LEU A 35 4.98 -0.14 9.05
CA LEU A 35 6.35 -0.61 8.99
C LEU A 35 7.34 0.52 9.33
N SER A 36 7.18 1.70 8.72
CA SER A 36 7.98 2.90 9.02
C SER A 36 7.93 3.26 10.50
N GLU A 37 6.74 3.27 11.10
CA GLU A 37 6.54 3.55 12.53
C GLU A 37 7.30 2.55 13.43
N ARG A 38 7.30 1.26 13.05
CA ARG A 38 8.00 0.20 13.80
C ARG A 38 9.51 0.31 13.66
N LEU A 39 10.02 0.76 12.52
CA LEU A 39 11.44 0.91 12.27
C LEU A 39 12.02 2.21 12.85
N ALA A 40 11.24 3.30 12.85
CA ALA A 40 11.66 4.61 13.37
C ALA A 40 11.97 4.61 14.88
N GLY A 41 11.44 3.65 15.64
CA GLY A 41 11.91 3.32 16.99
C GLY A 41 11.72 4.38 18.09
N GLN A 42 11.31 5.61 17.80
CA GLN A 42 11.25 6.69 18.78
C GLN A 42 9.96 7.52 18.66
N ALA A 43 9.09 7.36 19.64
CA ALA A 43 8.09 8.36 20.00
C ALA A 43 8.06 8.63 21.52
N ASP A 44 8.56 7.70 22.35
CA ASP A 44 8.30 7.73 23.80
C ASP A 44 9.41 7.08 24.66
N GLY A 45 10.68 7.21 24.25
CA GLY A 45 11.84 6.74 25.04
C GLY A 45 12.06 5.22 25.12
N LYS A 46 11.19 4.39 24.52
CA LYS A 46 11.39 2.94 24.37
C LYS A 46 11.25 2.51 22.90
N PRO A 47 12.14 1.63 22.38
CA PRO A 47 12.03 1.14 21.02
C PRO A 47 10.72 0.36 20.82
N LYS A 48 9.96 0.73 19.79
CA LYS A 48 8.78 -0.06 19.37
C LYS A 48 9.24 -1.45 18.97
N VAL A 49 8.53 -2.47 19.46
CA VAL A 49 8.85 -3.87 19.12
C VAL A 49 8.59 -4.10 17.64
N PHE A 50 9.65 -4.45 16.92
CA PHE A 50 9.61 -4.88 15.53
C PHE A 50 9.40 -6.40 15.45
N ARG A 51 8.27 -6.81 14.87
CA ARG A 51 7.85 -8.22 14.73
C ARG A 51 8.00 -8.67 13.28
N ASP A 52 8.29 -9.95 13.07
CA ASP A 52 8.46 -10.56 11.73
C ASP A 52 7.20 -10.37 10.88
N SER A 53 6.04 -10.41 11.53
CA SER A 53 4.73 -10.18 10.92
C SER A 53 4.64 -8.87 10.13
N ALA A 54 5.43 -7.84 10.46
CA ALA A 54 5.40 -6.58 9.71
C ALA A 54 5.91 -6.75 8.27
N ILE A 55 7.00 -7.51 8.08
CA ILE A 55 7.54 -7.83 6.75
C ILE A 55 6.67 -8.87 6.06
N GLU A 56 6.25 -9.91 6.78
CA GLU A 56 5.39 -10.96 6.21
C GLU A 56 4.07 -10.40 5.67
N ASN A 57 3.44 -9.45 6.37
CA ASN A 57 2.19 -8.84 5.93
C ASN A 57 2.37 -8.05 4.64
N LEU A 58 3.49 -7.33 4.50
CA LEU A 58 3.84 -6.59 3.29
C LEU A 58 4.14 -7.54 2.12
N THR A 59 4.90 -8.60 2.35
CA THR A 59 5.17 -9.64 1.33
C THR A 59 3.89 -10.31 0.86
N LYS A 60 3.00 -10.69 1.78
CA LYS A 60 1.67 -11.26 1.46
C LYS A 60 0.81 -10.27 0.66
N PHE A 61 0.91 -8.98 0.96
CA PHE A 61 0.21 -7.94 0.19
C PHE A 61 0.68 -7.94 -1.27
N PHE A 62 1.99 -7.94 -1.54
CA PHE A 62 2.51 -7.97 -2.90
C PHE A 62 2.08 -9.22 -3.68
N GLU A 63 1.99 -10.37 -3.02
CA GLU A 63 1.47 -11.59 -3.63
C GLU A 63 0.00 -11.44 -4.06
N ARG A 64 -0.86 -10.90 -3.17
CA ARG A 64 -2.27 -10.63 -3.49
C ARG A 64 -2.41 -9.61 -4.62
N PHE A 65 -1.62 -8.54 -4.57
CA PHE A 65 -1.61 -7.49 -5.59
C PHE A 65 -1.29 -8.07 -6.99
N ARG A 66 -0.25 -8.91 -7.08
CA ARG A 66 0.10 -9.60 -8.34
C ARG A 66 -0.99 -10.56 -8.83
N GLN A 67 -1.62 -11.31 -7.93
CA GLN A 67 -2.68 -12.26 -8.29
C GLN A 67 -3.90 -11.57 -8.90
N LEU A 68 -4.22 -10.35 -8.46
CA LEU A 68 -5.36 -9.60 -8.99
C LEU A 68 -5.13 -8.98 -10.37
N ASN A 69 -3.91 -9.04 -10.93
CA ASN A 69 -3.56 -8.41 -12.21
C ASN A 69 -4.08 -6.96 -12.31
N VAL A 70 -3.87 -6.15 -11.28
CA VAL A 70 -4.26 -4.72 -11.25
C VAL A 70 -3.32 -3.91 -12.17
N ARG A 71 -3.25 -4.25 -13.45
CA ARG A 71 -2.39 -3.58 -14.47
C ARG A 71 -3.05 -2.32 -15.05
N GLY A 72 -3.97 -1.72 -14.30
CA GLY A 72 -4.72 -0.54 -14.73
C GLY A 72 -4.02 0.78 -14.47
N ASN A 73 -2.99 0.78 -13.62
CA ASN A 73 -2.33 1.98 -13.13
C ASN A 73 -0.82 1.79 -13.00
N GLU A 74 -0.07 2.26 -14.01
CA GLU A 74 1.39 2.16 -14.06
C GLU A 74 2.07 2.83 -12.85
N GLN A 75 1.50 3.93 -12.33
CA GLN A 75 2.04 4.61 -11.16
C GLN A 75 1.92 3.76 -9.89
N LEU A 76 0.81 3.01 -9.74
CA LEU A 76 0.63 2.11 -8.61
C LEU A 76 1.55 0.89 -8.72
N ASP A 77 1.72 0.35 -9.93
CA ASP A 77 2.66 -0.74 -10.20
C ASP A 77 4.10 -0.33 -9.86
N ASP A 78 4.52 0.88 -10.26
CA ASP A 78 5.84 1.43 -9.95
C ASP A 78 6.05 1.61 -8.44
N LEU A 79 5.04 2.12 -7.72
CA LEU A 79 5.11 2.31 -6.27
C LEU A 79 5.19 0.98 -5.51
N VAL A 80 4.39 -0.01 -5.94
CA VAL A 80 4.46 -1.36 -5.40
C VAL A 80 5.82 -1.98 -5.68
N GLY A 81 6.37 -1.77 -6.88
CA GLY A 81 7.72 -2.21 -7.25
C GLY A 81 8.81 -1.61 -6.36
N GLN A 82 8.77 -0.30 -6.12
CA GLN A 82 9.71 0.39 -5.23
C GLN A 82 9.60 -0.14 -3.80
N CYS A 83 8.38 -0.23 -3.24
CA CYS A 83 8.13 -0.84 -1.93
C CYS A 83 8.71 -2.25 -1.84
N GLN A 84 8.47 -3.08 -2.86
CA GLN A 84 8.95 -4.45 -2.89
C GLN A 84 10.48 -4.52 -2.92
N GLN A 85 11.15 -3.65 -3.68
CA GLN A 85 12.62 -3.60 -3.73
C GLN A 85 13.22 -3.26 -2.36
N VAL A 86 12.64 -2.29 -1.64
CA VAL A 86 13.13 -1.86 -0.31
C VAL A 86 13.09 -3.00 0.71
N VAL A 87 12.06 -3.85 0.65
CA VAL A 87 11.92 -4.97 1.61
C VAL A 87 12.43 -6.30 1.07
N SER A 88 12.73 -6.41 -0.22
CA SER A 88 13.18 -7.67 -0.83
C SER A 88 14.55 -8.05 -0.28
N GLY A 89 14.69 -9.29 0.17
CA GLY A 89 15.95 -9.79 0.73
C GLY A 89 16.26 -9.27 2.14
N VAL A 90 15.37 -8.47 2.74
CA VAL A 90 15.52 -8.01 4.12
C VAL A 90 14.93 -9.05 5.07
N GLU A 91 15.80 -9.77 5.78
CA GLU A 91 15.35 -10.66 6.85
C GLU A 91 14.95 -9.85 8.09
N PRO A 92 13.82 -10.17 8.75
CA PRO A 92 13.39 -9.48 9.96
C PRO A 92 14.45 -9.48 11.07
N GLN A 93 15.22 -10.56 11.17
CA GLN A 93 16.31 -10.67 12.15
C GLN A 93 17.44 -9.69 11.84
N SER A 94 17.79 -9.46 10.57
CA SER A 94 18.79 -8.46 10.19
C SER A 94 18.38 -7.04 10.59
N LEU A 95 17.08 -6.70 10.53
CA LEU A 95 16.56 -5.41 11.02
C LEU A 95 16.59 -5.28 12.54
N ARG A 96 16.60 -6.39 13.28
CA ARG A 96 16.81 -6.40 14.73
C ARG A 96 18.26 -6.16 15.10
N ASP A 97 19.17 -6.80 14.38
CA ASP A 97 20.58 -6.86 14.74
C ASP A 97 21.39 -5.69 14.16
N ASN A 98 20.91 -5.06 13.09
CA ASN A 98 21.60 -3.97 12.40
C ASN A 98 20.77 -2.66 12.39
N ASN A 99 21.16 -1.72 13.26
CA ASN A 99 20.49 -0.42 13.36
C ASN A 99 20.70 0.48 12.12
N VAL A 100 21.82 0.34 11.41
CA VAL A 100 22.09 1.10 10.18
C VAL A 100 21.16 0.63 9.06
N LEU A 101 21.03 -0.68 8.88
CA LEU A 101 20.08 -1.26 7.93
C LEU A 101 18.64 -0.85 8.26
N ARG A 102 18.27 -0.93 9.54
CA ARG A 102 16.95 -0.48 10.01
C ARG A 102 16.68 0.98 9.62
N GLN A 103 17.63 1.88 9.85
CA GLN A 103 17.48 3.30 9.53
C GLN A 103 17.41 3.56 8.01
N SER A 104 18.18 2.81 7.20
CA SER A 104 18.11 2.89 5.73
C SER A 104 16.72 2.51 5.24
N VAL A 105 16.24 1.32 5.62
CA VAL A 105 14.92 0.81 5.23
C VAL A 105 13.80 1.74 5.71
N ALA A 106 13.89 2.28 6.94
CA ALA A 106 12.93 3.27 7.43
C ALA A 106 12.90 4.54 6.58
N SER A 107 14.07 5.02 6.15
CA SER A 107 14.19 6.25 5.36
C SER A 107 13.64 6.06 3.95
N GLU A 108 13.93 4.92 3.31
CA GLU A 108 13.39 4.54 2.00
C GLU A 108 11.86 4.38 2.05
N LEU A 109 11.33 3.70 3.07
CA LEU A 109 9.88 3.54 3.23
C LEU A 109 9.16 4.87 3.49
N ASN A 110 9.77 5.81 4.22
CA ASN A 110 9.21 7.14 4.42
C ASN A 110 9.12 7.94 3.11
N GLN A 111 10.07 7.77 2.19
CA GLN A 111 10.00 8.38 0.86
C GLN A 111 8.82 7.80 0.08
N VAL A 112 8.67 6.47 0.06
CA VAL A 112 7.53 5.84 -0.62
C VAL A 112 6.19 6.24 0.00
N GLN A 113 6.12 6.34 1.33
CA GLN A 113 4.94 6.81 2.04
C GLN A 113 4.53 8.22 1.58
N SER A 114 5.49 9.13 1.43
CA SER A 114 5.21 10.51 1.02
C SER A 114 4.61 10.56 -0.39
N VAL A 115 5.13 9.75 -1.32
CA VAL A 115 4.56 9.65 -2.68
C VAL A 115 3.16 9.02 -2.67
N LEU A 116 2.92 8.03 -1.81
CA LEU A 116 1.60 7.43 -1.63
C LEU A 116 0.58 8.43 -1.06
N ASP A 117 1.00 9.27 -0.11
CA ASP A 117 0.16 10.28 0.50
C ASP A 117 -0.25 11.35 -0.53
N ASP A 118 0.68 11.81 -1.37
CA ASP A 118 0.38 12.75 -2.47
C ASP A 118 -0.63 12.15 -3.46
N LEU A 119 -0.44 10.89 -3.85
CA LEU A 119 -1.34 10.18 -4.78
C LEU A 119 -2.76 9.98 -4.20
N LEU A 120 -2.87 9.83 -2.88
CA LEU A 120 -4.14 9.75 -2.15
C LEU A 120 -4.83 11.11 -1.97
N VAL A 121 -4.07 12.20 -1.94
CA VAL A 121 -4.59 13.58 -1.84
C VAL A 121 -5.16 14.02 -3.20
N ASP A 122 -4.44 13.73 -4.29
CA ASP A 122 -4.88 14.08 -5.65
C ASP A 122 -6.03 13.22 -6.15
N ARG A 123 -6.27 12.03 -5.56
CA ARG A 123 -7.47 11.24 -5.85
C ARG A 123 -8.70 11.90 -5.21
N PRO A 124 -9.74 12.28 -6.00
CA PRO A 124 -10.98 12.77 -5.44
C PRO A 124 -11.63 11.67 -4.57
N ARG A 125 -11.54 11.82 -3.24
CA ARG A 125 -12.17 10.91 -2.28
C ARG A 125 -13.68 10.95 -2.47
N ARG A 126 -14.25 9.85 -2.96
CA ARG A 126 -15.65 9.78 -3.34
C ARG A 126 -16.52 9.70 -2.09
N ASN A 127 -17.40 10.68 -1.90
CA ASN A 127 -18.44 10.68 -0.88
C ASN A 127 -19.38 9.49 -1.12
N ILE A 128 -19.27 8.43 -0.31
CA ILE A 128 -20.23 7.33 -0.30
C ILE A 128 -21.56 7.84 0.26
N LEU A 129 -22.37 8.45 -0.61
CA LEU A 129 -23.75 8.79 -0.35
C LEU A 129 -24.52 7.50 -0.02
N ARG A 130 -24.74 7.27 1.28
CA ARG A 130 -25.78 6.39 1.78
C ARG A 130 -27.10 6.76 1.10
N ARG A 131 -27.66 5.85 0.34
CA ARG A 131 -29.02 5.97 -0.22
C ARG A 131 -30.02 5.75 0.93
N PRO A 132 -30.86 6.74 1.33
CA PRO A 132 -31.98 6.44 2.22
C PRO A 132 -33.03 5.63 1.44
N ARG A 133 -33.69 4.73 2.15
CA ARG A 133 -34.84 3.94 1.68
C ARG A 133 -36.04 4.82 1.41
#